data_AF-A0A1E7GC16-F1
#
_entry.id   AF-A0A1E7GC16-F1
#
_cell.length_a   1.000
_cell.length_b   1.000
_cell.length_c   1.000
_cell.angle_alpha   90.00
_cell.angle_beta   90.00
_cell.angle_gamma   90.00
#
_symmetry.space_group_name_H-M   'P 1'
#
loop_
_entity.id
_entity.type
_entity.pdbx_description
1 polymer ?
#
loop_
_entity_poly.entity_id
_entity_poly.type
_entity_poly.pdbx_seq_one_letter_code
_entity_poly.pdbx_strand_id
1 'polypeptide(L)'
;MEGNYMKMLENFNCSQVPEKTATNGNMNEVMVLGHCLLNPLARIKGAKPPLPVDTKGANVIQLPCPESMFFGIRRREITKDQLDHPAYRRFCQEIFTPFADLLEDLSAAGIKIKIIGVPKSPSCGVEMTSVGGEPGKVKEFHHSHIPGPGVFMEEIIKELKKRNVKFEIKDAGK
;
A
#
# COMPACT_ATOMS: atom_id res chain seq x y z
N MET A 1 -3.67 25.16 31.29
CA MET A 1 -4.32 25.06 29.96
C MET A 1 -4.66 23.61 29.56
N GLU A 2 -4.19 22.59 30.29
CA GLU A 2 -4.51 21.17 29.99
C GLU A 2 -5.93 20.73 30.37
N GLY A 3 -6.54 21.35 31.40
CA GLY A 3 -7.87 20.95 31.87
C GLY A 3 -9.05 21.25 30.93
N ASN A 4 -8.84 22.07 29.88
CA ASN A 4 -9.89 22.43 28.93
C ASN A 4 -9.92 21.47 27.70
N TYR A 5 -8.80 20.81 27.41
CA TYR A 5 -8.69 19.87 26.29
C TYR A 5 -9.39 18.54 26.59
N MET A 6 -9.27 18.05 27.84
CA MET A 6 -9.93 16.80 28.27
C MET A 6 -11.45 16.90 28.25
N LYS A 7 -12.03 18.05 28.65
CA LYS A 7 -13.49 18.31 28.56
C LYS A 7 -14.01 18.33 27.12
N MET A 8 -13.16 18.67 26.15
CA MET A 8 -13.54 18.68 24.74
C MET A 8 -13.59 17.26 24.15
N LEU A 9 -12.78 16.34 24.70
CA LEU A 9 -12.73 14.92 24.31
C LEU A 9 -13.93 14.12 24.86
N GLU A 10 -14.58 14.58 25.93
CA GLU A 10 -15.78 13.97 26.52
C GLU A 10 -17.04 14.09 25.63
N ASN A 11 -17.04 15.02 24.66
CA ASN A 11 -18.16 15.24 23.74
C ASN A 11 -18.17 14.31 22.51
N PHE A 12 -17.19 13.42 22.38
CA PHE A 12 -17.17 12.44 21.29
C PHE A 12 -18.04 11.24 21.66
N ASN A 13 -19.16 11.08 20.96
CA ASN A 13 -19.99 9.88 21.09
C ASN A 13 -19.30 8.69 20.40
N CYS A 14 -18.82 7.73 21.19
CA CYS A 14 -18.40 6.42 20.70
C CYS A 14 -19.62 5.50 20.59
N SER A 15 -20.12 5.28 19.38
CA SER A 15 -21.15 4.25 19.16
C SER A 15 -20.52 2.87 19.37
N GLN A 16 -21.00 2.10 20.33
CA GLN A 16 -20.57 0.72 20.50
C GLN A 16 -21.02 -0.09 19.29
N VAL A 17 -20.06 -0.67 18.57
CA VAL A 17 -20.33 -1.64 17.51
C VAL A 17 -20.64 -2.97 18.20
N PRO A 18 -21.73 -3.68 17.83
CA PRO A 18 -22.02 -4.98 18.41
C PRO A 18 -20.86 -5.96 18.17
N GLU A 19 -20.50 -6.71 19.21
CA GLU A 19 -19.48 -7.77 19.15
C GLU A 19 -19.87 -8.78 18.06
N LYS A 20 -19.07 -8.82 16.99
CA LYS A 20 -19.14 -9.89 16.01
C LYS A 20 -18.25 -11.04 16.44
N THR A 21 -18.83 -12.22 16.33
CA THR A 21 -18.29 -13.55 16.61
C THR A 21 -16.89 -13.79 16.09
N ALA A 22 -16.10 -14.51 16.90
CA ALA A 22 -14.74 -14.94 16.59
C ALA A 22 -14.67 -15.56 15.18
N THR A 23 -13.85 -14.97 14.34
CA THR A 23 -13.50 -15.56 13.04
C THR A 23 -12.34 -16.52 13.27
N ASN A 24 -12.48 -17.78 12.84
CA ASN A 24 -11.39 -18.76 12.77
C ASN A 24 -10.43 -18.37 11.65
N GLY A 25 -9.75 -17.23 11.82
CA GLY A 25 -8.70 -16.77 10.92
C GLY A 25 -7.41 -17.53 11.16
N ASN A 26 -6.58 -17.63 10.12
CA ASN A 26 -5.23 -18.16 10.25
C ASN A 26 -4.39 -17.22 11.13
N MET A 27 -4.23 -17.54 12.42
CA MET A 27 -3.51 -16.70 13.39
C MET A 27 -2.01 -16.54 13.08
N ASN A 28 -1.46 -17.30 12.14
CA ASN A 28 -0.03 -17.35 11.85
C ASN A 28 0.35 -16.61 10.55
N GLU A 29 -0.57 -15.87 9.93
CA GLU A 29 -0.32 -15.12 8.70
C GLU A 29 -0.98 -13.74 8.75
N VAL A 30 -0.29 -12.75 8.16
CA VAL A 30 -0.82 -11.42 7.88
C VAL A 30 -0.68 -11.08 6.39
N MET A 31 -1.77 -10.56 5.81
CA MET A 31 -1.80 -10.04 4.45
C MET A 31 -1.55 -8.53 4.46
N VAL A 32 -0.50 -8.09 3.78
CA VAL A 32 -0.13 -6.69 3.61
C VAL A 32 -0.56 -6.23 2.22
N LEU A 33 -1.55 -5.35 2.12
CA LEU A 33 -2.24 -5.07 0.88
C LEU A 33 -2.01 -3.65 0.39
N GLY A 34 -1.74 -3.49 -0.91
CA GLY A 34 -1.79 -2.18 -1.55
C GLY A 34 -3.17 -1.52 -1.38
N HIS A 35 -3.19 -0.24 -0.99
CA HIS A 35 -4.41 0.44 -0.51
C HIS A 35 -5.66 0.24 -1.38
N CYS A 36 -5.53 0.40 -2.70
CA CYS A 36 -6.68 0.38 -3.60
C CYS A 36 -7.29 -1.01 -3.84
N LEU A 37 -6.65 -2.10 -3.35
CA LEU A 37 -7.24 -3.44 -3.34
C LEU A 37 -8.45 -3.53 -2.39
N LEU A 38 -8.45 -2.75 -1.31
CA LEU A 38 -9.55 -2.69 -0.34
C LEU A 38 -10.33 -1.38 -0.38
N ASN A 39 -9.69 -0.29 -0.81
CA ASN A 39 -10.33 1.02 -0.92
C ASN A 39 -10.16 1.57 -2.35
N PRO A 40 -11.06 1.22 -3.29
CA PRO A 40 -11.02 1.71 -4.66
C PRO A 40 -11.05 3.24 -4.78
N LEU A 41 -11.50 3.97 -3.74
CA LEU A 41 -11.51 5.43 -3.73
C LEU A 41 -10.11 6.04 -3.76
N ALA A 42 -9.06 5.30 -3.38
CA ALA A 42 -7.67 5.78 -3.51
C ALA A 42 -7.08 5.57 -4.91
N ARG A 43 -7.81 4.89 -5.80
CA ARG A 43 -7.37 4.66 -7.17
C ARG A 43 -7.58 5.92 -8.01
N ILE A 44 -6.78 6.08 -9.05
CA ILE A 44 -7.00 7.15 -10.02
C ILE A 44 -8.42 7.04 -10.62
N LYS A 45 -9.09 8.18 -10.74
CA LYS A 45 -10.44 8.27 -11.28
C LYS A 45 -10.48 7.75 -12.72
N GLY A 46 -11.46 6.91 -13.04
CA GLY A 46 -11.66 6.35 -14.38
C GLY A 46 -10.88 5.07 -14.66
N ALA A 47 -9.93 4.67 -13.80
CA ALA A 47 -9.29 3.36 -13.93
C ALA A 47 -10.25 2.24 -13.52
N LYS A 48 -10.15 1.10 -14.21
CA LYS A 48 -10.86 -0.13 -13.81
C LYS A 48 -10.47 -0.50 -12.37
N PRO A 49 -11.42 -0.90 -11.51
CA PRO A 49 -11.13 -1.41 -10.18
C PRO A 49 -10.11 -2.56 -10.25
N PRO A 50 -9.21 -2.69 -9.26
CA PRO A 50 -8.35 -3.85 -9.20
C PRO A 50 -9.19 -5.10 -8.90
N LEU A 51 -8.62 -6.28 -9.14
CA LEU A 51 -9.24 -7.53 -8.74
C LEU A 51 -9.44 -7.52 -7.21
N PRO A 52 -10.66 -7.82 -6.73
CA PRO A 52 -10.92 -7.84 -5.30
C PRO A 52 -10.09 -8.94 -4.63
N VAL A 53 -9.44 -8.61 -3.53
CA VAL A 53 -8.80 -9.57 -2.64
C VAL A 53 -9.81 -9.94 -1.58
N ASP A 54 -10.15 -11.23 -1.45
CA ASP A 54 -11.00 -11.69 -0.35
C ASP A 54 -10.20 -11.65 0.95
N THR A 55 -10.62 -10.78 1.87
CA THR A 55 -10.01 -10.62 3.18
C THR A 55 -10.86 -11.19 4.30
N LYS A 56 -11.95 -11.89 3.99
CA LYS A 56 -12.86 -12.44 5.01
C LYS A 56 -12.11 -13.46 5.88
N GLY A 57 -11.96 -13.13 7.16
CA GLY A 57 -11.24 -13.98 8.12
C GLY A 57 -9.72 -13.93 8.01
N ALA A 58 -9.16 -13.01 7.21
CA ALA A 58 -7.71 -12.79 7.13
C ALA A 58 -7.28 -11.66 8.09
N ASN A 59 -6.08 -11.78 8.66
CA ASN A 59 -5.42 -10.65 9.32
C ASN A 59 -4.86 -9.73 8.23
N VAL A 60 -5.22 -8.46 8.23
CA VAL A 60 -4.89 -7.54 7.14
C VAL A 60 -4.23 -6.26 7.65
N ILE A 61 -3.12 -5.91 7.01
CA ILE A 61 -2.49 -4.59 7.09
C ILE A 61 -2.72 -3.91 5.73
N GLN A 62 -3.46 -2.81 5.72
CA GLN A 62 -3.62 -2.01 4.51
C GLN A 62 -2.51 -0.95 4.44
N LEU A 63 -1.70 -1.00 3.39
CA LEU A 63 -0.67 0.01 3.15
C LEU A 63 -1.27 1.35 2.71
N PRO A 64 -0.57 2.47 2.90
CA PRO A 64 -0.93 3.73 2.26
C PRO A 64 -0.86 3.63 0.73
N CYS A 65 -1.61 4.50 0.05
CA CYS A 65 -1.42 4.69 -1.39
C CYS A 65 -0.38 5.81 -1.61
N PRO A 66 0.86 5.47 -2.02
CA PRO A 66 1.93 6.47 -2.14
C PRO A 66 1.56 7.56 -3.15
N GLU A 67 0.97 7.18 -4.29
CA GLU A 67 0.54 8.14 -5.32
C GLU A 67 -0.55 9.09 -4.82
N SER A 68 -1.55 8.60 -4.07
CA SER A 68 -2.62 9.45 -3.55
C SER A 68 -2.15 10.36 -2.43
N MET A 69 -1.20 9.92 -1.60
CA MET A 69 -0.61 10.77 -0.58
C MET A 69 0.31 11.85 -1.18
N PHE A 70 1.08 11.49 -2.22
CA PHE A 70 2.03 12.41 -2.83
C PHE A 70 1.38 13.42 -3.79
N PHE A 71 0.43 12.99 -4.63
CA PHE A 71 -0.22 13.84 -5.64
C PHE A 71 -1.66 14.24 -5.31
N GLY A 72 -2.25 13.64 -4.28
CA GLY A 72 -3.67 13.78 -3.97
C GLY A 72 -4.56 12.95 -4.89
N ILE A 73 -5.88 12.99 -4.62
CA ILE A 73 -6.85 12.18 -5.36
C ILE A 73 -7.20 12.75 -6.75
N ARG A 74 -6.88 14.03 -6.99
CA ARG A 74 -7.13 14.71 -8.27
C ARG A 74 -5.99 14.53 -9.28
N ARG A 75 -5.06 13.61 -9.03
CA ARG A 75 -3.91 13.33 -9.90
C ARG A 75 -4.35 12.80 -11.27
N ARG A 76 -3.49 13.01 -12.27
CA ARG A 76 -3.57 12.38 -13.59
C ARG A 76 -2.81 11.06 -13.59
N GLU A 77 -2.80 10.38 -14.74
CA GLU A 77 -1.98 9.18 -14.94
C GLU A 77 -0.50 9.52 -14.76
N ILE A 78 0.21 8.60 -14.12
CA ILE A 78 1.63 8.72 -13.79
C ILE A 78 2.28 7.36 -14.03
N THR A 79 3.53 7.36 -14.47
CA THR A 79 4.31 6.14 -14.74
C THR A 79 5.53 6.02 -13.82
N LYS A 80 6.12 4.83 -13.75
CA LYS A 80 7.27 4.53 -12.88
C LYS A 80 8.45 5.45 -13.16
N ASP A 81 8.79 5.68 -14.42
CA ASP A 81 9.86 6.59 -14.86
C ASP A 81 9.66 8.04 -14.40
N GLN A 82 8.41 8.47 -14.20
CA GLN A 82 8.11 9.79 -13.63
C GLN A 82 8.22 9.82 -12.10
N LEU A 83 7.98 8.67 -11.44
CA LEU A 83 8.07 8.51 -9.99
C LEU A 83 9.47 8.15 -9.50
N ASP A 84 10.30 7.59 -10.37
CA ASP A 84 11.62 7.09 -10.01
C ASP A 84 12.64 8.24 -9.90
N HIS A 85 12.43 9.06 -8.87
CA HIS A 85 13.33 10.14 -8.51
C HIS A 85 13.57 10.16 -6.99
N PRO A 86 14.68 10.75 -6.53
CA PRO A 86 15.10 10.63 -5.13
C PRO A 86 14.08 11.11 -4.10
N ALA A 87 13.30 12.15 -4.42
CA ALA A 87 12.31 12.69 -3.47
C ALA A 87 11.13 11.73 -3.26
N TYR A 88 10.63 11.10 -4.32
CA TYR A 88 9.53 10.13 -4.18
C TYR A 88 10.01 8.84 -3.51
N ARG A 89 11.24 8.38 -3.79
CA ARG A 89 11.82 7.22 -3.07
C ARG A 89 11.97 7.47 -1.57
N ARG A 90 12.47 8.64 -1.16
CA ARG A 90 12.52 9.03 0.27
C ARG A 90 11.12 9.06 0.90
N PHE A 91 10.15 9.63 0.19
CA PHE A 91 8.75 9.62 0.63
C PHE A 91 8.22 8.19 0.81
N CYS A 92 8.49 7.28 -0.14
CA CYS A 92 8.14 5.87 -0.03
C CYS A 92 8.76 5.19 1.21
N GLN A 93 10.03 5.48 1.51
CA GLN A 93 10.70 4.96 2.71
C GLN A 93 10.04 5.48 3.99
N GLU A 94 9.77 6.79 4.05
CA GLU A 94 9.14 7.45 5.20
C GLU A 94 7.76 6.85 5.52
N ILE A 95 6.87 6.75 4.53
CA ILE A 95 5.51 6.22 4.77
C ILE A 95 5.50 4.71 5.06
N PHE A 96 6.54 3.97 4.69
CA PHE A 96 6.64 2.54 4.96
C PHE A 96 7.30 2.22 6.30
N THR A 97 8.14 3.12 6.84
CA THR A 97 8.94 2.86 8.05
C THR A 97 8.10 2.30 9.22
N PRO A 98 6.93 2.88 9.58
CA PRO A 98 6.12 2.34 10.68
C PRO A 98 5.59 0.92 10.42
N PHE A 99 5.36 0.58 9.15
CA PHE A 99 4.94 -0.77 8.76
C PHE A 99 6.12 -1.73 8.76
N ALA A 100 7.31 -1.27 8.36
CA ALA A 100 8.52 -2.08 8.43
C ALA A 100 8.82 -2.49 9.87
N ASP A 101 8.70 -1.58 10.82
CA ASP A 101 8.87 -1.85 12.26
C ASP A 101 7.87 -2.92 12.74
N LEU A 102 6.58 -2.76 12.42
CA LEU A 102 5.55 -3.74 12.76
C LEU A 102 5.78 -5.11 12.12
N LEU A 103 6.18 -5.14 10.84
CA LEU A 103 6.43 -6.39 10.11
C LEU A 103 7.67 -7.12 10.62
N GLU A 104 8.68 -6.39 11.08
CA GLU A 104 9.84 -6.97 11.76
C GLU A 104 9.43 -7.70 13.04
N ASP A 105 8.63 -7.06 13.90
CA ASP A 105 8.12 -7.67 15.13
C ASP A 105 7.22 -8.89 14.86
N LEU A 106 6.31 -8.78 13.88
CA LEU A 106 5.45 -9.90 13.48
C LEU A 106 6.27 -11.08 12.95
N SER A 107 7.28 -10.81 12.12
CA SER A 107 8.20 -11.85 11.63
C SER A 107 9.00 -12.50 12.76
N ALA A 108 9.44 -11.72 13.75
CA ALA A 108 10.15 -12.23 14.93
C ALA A 108 9.24 -13.11 15.81
N ALA A 109 7.94 -12.79 15.87
CA ALA A 109 6.92 -13.61 16.52
C ALA A 109 6.51 -14.86 15.71
N GLY A 110 7.11 -15.12 14.55
CA GLY A 110 6.83 -16.28 13.71
C GLY A 110 5.60 -16.15 12.80
N ILE A 111 5.06 -14.93 12.66
CA ILE A 111 3.94 -14.66 11.75
C ILE A 111 4.45 -14.58 10.31
N LYS A 112 3.76 -15.28 9.40
CA LYS A 112 4.05 -15.23 7.96
C LYS A 112 3.52 -13.93 7.37
N ILE A 113 4.36 -13.26 6.58
CA ILE A 113 4.00 -12.00 5.93
C ILE A 113 3.76 -12.25 4.45
N LYS A 114 2.59 -11.86 3.96
CA LYS A 114 2.21 -11.98 2.56
C LYS A 114 1.83 -10.63 1.99
N ILE A 115 2.66 -10.08 1.11
CA ILE A 115 2.47 -8.77 0.49
C ILE A 115 1.77 -8.95 -0.85
N ILE A 116 0.64 -8.25 -1.05
CA ILE A 116 -0.12 -8.26 -2.29
C ILE A 116 -0.08 -6.89 -2.94
N GLY A 117 0.55 -6.83 -4.11
CA GLY A 117 0.64 -5.64 -4.94
C GLY A 117 -0.54 -5.43 -5.88
N VAL A 118 -0.52 -4.26 -6.52
CA VAL A 118 -1.53 -3.83 -7.49
C VAL A 118 -0.91 -3.99 -8.88
N PRO A 119 -1.36 -4.97 -9.70
CA PRO A 119 -0.77 -5.23 -10.99
C PRO A 119 -0.66 -3.96 -11.83
N LYS A 120 0.49 -3.78 -12.50
CA LYS A 120 0.78 -2.67 -13.43
C LYS A 120 0.90 -1.30 -12.77
N SER A 121 0.70 -1.15 -11.46
CA SER A 121 0.86 0.14 -10.79
C SER A 121 2.32 0.63 -10.89
N PRO A 122 2.55 1.92 -11.14
CA PRO A 122 3.90 2.50 -11.17
C PRO A 122 4.57 2.47 -9.79
N SER A 123 3.78 2.38 -8.70
CA SER A 123 4.29 2.26 -7.33
C SER A 123 4.12 0.87 -6.73
N CYS A 124 2.93 0.30 -6.86
CA CYS A 124 2.51 -0.90 -6.11
C CYS A 124 2.53 -2.19 -6.94
N GLY A 125 2.97 -2.17 -8.19
CA GLY A 125 3.13 -3.40 -8.99
C GLY A 125 4.30 -4.23 -8.47
N VAL A 126 4.19 -5.56 -8.52
CA VAL A 126 5.25 -6.48 -8.07
C VAL A 126 5.96 -7.11 -9.26
N GLU A 127 5.21 -7.70 -10.18
CA GLU A 127 5.78 -8.43 -11.32
C GLU A 127 5.82 -7.58 -12.58
N MET A 128 4.90 -6.62 -12.70
CA MET A 128 4.79 -5.71 -13.84
C MET A 128 4.45 -4.30 -13.38
N THR A 129 5.01 -3.31 -14.06
CA THR A 129 4.78 -1.88 -13.79
C THR A 129 4.60 -1.08 -15.08
N SER A 130 4.03 0.12 -14.98
CA SER A 130 3.74 0.98 -16.14
C SER A 130 4.80 2.05 -16.34
N VAL A 131 5.30 2.18 -17.57
CA VAL A 131 6.28 3.20 -17.97
C VAL A 131 5.75 4.07 -19.11
N GLY A 132 6.12 5.36 -19.11
CA GLY A 132 5.66 6.38 -20.05
C GLY A 132 6.56 6.54 -21.28
N GLY A 133 7.82 6.11 -21.19
CA GLY A 133 8.80 6.23 -22.28
C GLY A 133 9.70 7.45 -22.13
N GLU A 134 10.09 8.06 -23.25
CA GLU A 134 11.01 9.21 -23.24
C GLU A 134 10.37 10.45 -22.57
N PRO A 135 11.14 11.20 -21.75
CA PRO A 135 10.64 12.37 -21.07
C PRO A 135 10.33 13.50 -22.06
N GLY A 136 9.24 14.23 -21.83
CA GLY A 136 8.90 15.38 -22.65
C GLY A 136 7.43 15.78 -22.58
N LYS A 137 7.07 16.81 -23.35
CA LYS A 137 5.67 17.24 -23.47
C LYS A 137 4.96 16.33 -24.46
N VAL A 138 3.97 15.59 -23.97
CA VAL A 138 3.09 14.78 -24.80
C VAL A 138 1.72 15.44 -24.95
N LYS A 139 1.09 15.28 -26.12
CA LYS A 139 -0.32 15.70 -26.33
C LYS A 139 -1.28 14.68 -25.74
N GLU A 140 -0.96 13.40 -25.90
CA GLU A 140 -1.70 12.26 -25.38
C GLU A 140 -0.79 11.45 -24.47
N PHE A 141 -1.36 10.91 -23.39
CA PHE A 141 -0.60 10.08 -22.47
C PHE A 141 -0.57 8.64 -23.00
N HIS A 142 0.64 8.13 -23.25
CA HIS A 142 0.86 6.74 -23.62
C HIS A 142 1.68 6.08 -22.53
N HIS A 143 1.37 4.82 -22.26
CA HIS A 143 2.15 3.98 -21.36
C HIS A 143 2.24 2.56 -21.91
N SER A 144 3.30 1.86 -21.53
CA SER A 144 3.47 0.43 -21.75
C SER A 144 3.69 -0.27 -20.41
N HIS A 145 3.64 -1.60 -20.40
CA HIS A 145 3.92 -2.39 -19.22
C HIS A 145 5.23 -3.15 -19.40
N ILE A 146 6.12 -3.04 -18.42
CA ILE A 146 7.39 -3.75 -18.38
C ILE A 146 7.48 -4.66 -17.15
N PRO A 147 8.25 -5.75 -17.20
CA PRO A 147 8.53 -6.56 -16.02
C PRO A 147 9.23 -5.77 -14.92
N GLY A 148 8.87 -6.07 -13.68
CA GLY A 148 9.49 -5.55 -12.48
C GLY A 148 8.55 -4.77 -11.56
N PRO A 149 9.00 -4.51 -10.33
CA PRO A 149 8.22 -3.82 -9.32
C PRO A 149 8.08 -2.31 -9.61
N GLY A 150 7.03 -1.72 -9.07
CA GLY A 150 6.89 -0.27 -8.95
C GLY A 150 7.79 0.31 -7.84
N VAL A 151 7.93 1.63 -7.82
CA VAL A 151 8.90 2.32 -6.94
C VAL A 151 8.67 2.02 -5.46
N PHE A 152 7.41 1.97 -5.00
CA PHE A 152 7.10 1.69 -3.60
C PHE A 152 7.43 0.24 -3.22
N MET A 153 7.10 -0.72 -4.08
CA MET A 153 7.44 -2.12 -3.85
C MET A 153 8.95 -2.36 -3.84
N GLU A 154 9.72 -1.65 -4.66
CA GLU A 154 11.19 -1.71 -4.59
C GLU A 154 11.71 -1.29 -3.22
N GLU A 155 11.22 -0.16 -2.68
CA GLU A 155 11.66 0.33 -1.36
C GLU A 155 11.21 -0.60 -0.23
N ILE A 156 9.99 -1.17 -0.31
CA ILE A 156 9.50 -2.19 0.63
C ILE A 156 10.43 -3.42 0.63
N ILE A 157 10.73 -3.97 -0.56
CA ILE A 157 11.58 -5.16 -0.69
C ILE A 157 12.98 -4.89 -0.12
N LYS A 158 13.57 -3.73 -0.41
CA LYS A 158 14.89 -3.35 0.10
C LYS A 158 14.88 -3.25 1.62
N GLU A 159 13.90 -2.56 2.19
CA GLU A 159 13.82 -2.32 3.63
C GLU A 159 13.57 -3.61 4.42
N LEU A 160 12.66 -4.47 3.96
CA LEU A 160 12.40 -5.76 4.62
C LEU A 160 13.60 -6.71 4.52
N LYS A 161 14.29 -6.75 3.36
CA LYS A 161 15.53 -7.54 3.22
C LYS A 161 16.64 -7.04 4.14
N LYS A 162 16.81 -5.73 4.25
CA LYS A 162 17.79 -5.10 5.17
C LYS A 162 17.55 -5.51 6.63
N ARG A 163 16.29 -5.66 7.03
CA ARG A 163 15.85 -6.10 8.37
C ARG A 163 15.79 -7.62 8.55
N ASN A 164 16.15 -8.40 7.53
CA ASN A 164 16.03 -9.86 7.53
C ASN A 164 14.60 -10.39 7.77
N VAL A 165 13.58 -9.61 7.38
CA VAL A 165 12.17 -10.02 7.47
C VAL A 165 11.85 -11.03 6.37
N LYS A 166 11.21 -12.15 6.73
CA LYS A 166 10.77 -13.17 5.77
C LYS A 166 9.38 -12.82 5.26
N PHE A 167 9.21 -12.75 3.94
CA PHE A 167 7.94 -12.41 3.31
C PHE A 167 7.74 -13.14 1.98
N GLU A 168 6.48 -13.39 1.64
CA GLU A 168 6.03 -13.71 0.29
C GLU A 168 5.46 -12.44 -0.36
N ILE A 169 5.68 -12.25 -1.67
CA ILE A 169 5.16 -11.09 -2.39
C ILE A 169 4.67 -11.48 -3.78
N LYS A 170 3.50 -10.98 -4.17
CA LYS A 170 2.92 -11.19 -5.52
C LYS A 170 1.94 -10.10 -5.90
N ASP A 171 1.57 -10.05 -7.18
CA ASP A 171 0.48 -9.20 -7.64
C ASP A 171 -0.90 -9.82 -7.34
N ALA A 172 -1.91 -8.98 -7.10
CA ALA A 172 -3.29 -9.45 -6.93
C ALA A 172 -3.78 -10.20 -8.19
N GLY A 173 -4.46 -11.33 -7.98
CA GLY A 173 -4.99 -12.17 -9.07
C GLY A 173 -3.97 -13.14 -9.69
N LYS A 174 -2.77 -13.25 -9.10
CA LYS A 174 -1.78 -14.30 -9.38
C LYS A 174 -1.60 -15.22 -8.18
#